data_AF-A0A2A2R3Z9-F1
#
_entry.id   AF-A0A2A2R3Z9-F1
#
_cell.length_a   1.000
_cell.length_b   1.000
_cell.length_c   1.000
_cell.angle_alpha   90.00
_cell.angle_beta   90.00
_cell.angle_gamma   90.00
#
_symmetry.space_group_name_H-M   'P 1'
#
loop_
_entity.id
_entity.type
_entity.pdbx_description
1 polymer ?
#
loop_
_entity_poly.entity_id
_entity_poly.type
_entity_poly.pdbx_seq_one_letter_code
_entity_poly.pdbx_strand_id
1 'polypeptide(L)'
;MRRPPCRPQLICRKDVPMTMPAAHRFSLYHHARSARSRRGYTLVEIMLVLSIIAVLLAAGIHYMAGNLDIAKETRVKGDLQTITVQLRTYEMQNLFMPSTEQGLQALVTMPTSEPKPTRWRQLLEKDALIDPWGSPYKYANPGKHNPSSFDLYSIGADRTEGTADDFGNWNADANTSGN
;
A
#
# COMPACT_ATOMS: atom_id res chain seq x y z
N MET A 1 -53.27 26.37 -9.02
CA MET A 1 -53.00 27.64 -8.31
C MET A 1 -51.58 28.11 -8.61
N ARG A 2 -51.49 29.31 -9.20
CA ARG A 2 -50.39 30.32 -9.17
C ARG A 2 -48.91 29.86 -9.25
N ARG A 3 -48.31 30.04 -10.43
CA ARG A 3 -46.96 30.66 -10.58
C ARG A 3 -47.14 32.19 -10.41
N PRO A 4 -46.15 33.04 -10.02
CA PRO A 4 -44.92 33.30 -10.81
C PRO A 4 -43.71 33.74 -9.92
N PRO A 5 -42.73 34.56 -10.39
CA PRO A 5 -41.50 34.12 -11.05
C PRO A 5 -40.22 34.77 -10.48
N CYS A 6 -39.07 34.47 -11.12
CA CYS A 6 -37.87 35.31 -11.33
C CYS A 6 -37.44 36.36 -10.29
N ARG A 7 -36.14 36.34 -9.95
CA ARG A 7 -35.36 37.60 -9.90
C ARG A 7 -33.94 37.43 -10.48
N PRO A 8 -33.69 38.00 -11.67
CA PRO A 8 -32.40 38.52 -12.06
C PRO A 8 -32.27 39.98 -11.60
N GLN A 9 -31.08 40.39 -11.18
CA GLN A 9 -30.60 41.78 -11.04
C GLN A 9 -29.08 41.65 -11.27
N LEU A 10 -28.50 41.89 -12.45
CA LEU A 10 -28.55 43.03 -13.37
C LEU A 10 -28.04 44.33 -12.74
N ILE A 11 -27.27 45.06 -13.58
CA ILE A 11 -26.89 46.47 -13.52
C ILE A 11 -25.53 46.71 -12.81
N CYS A 12 -24.40 46.81 -13.52
CA CYS A 12 -24.02 47.78 -14.58
C CYS A 12 -23.71 49.17 -13.99
N ARG A 13 -22.74 49.86 -14.62
CA ARG A 13 -22.25 51.22 -14.39
C ARG A 13 -21.19 51.36 -13.27
N LYS A 14 -20.08 52.05 -13.47
CA LYS A 14 -19.84 53.22 -14.34
C LYS A 14 -18.36 53.27 -14.71
N ASP A 15 -18.10 53.54 -15.98
CA ASP A 15 -16.95 54.34 -16.38
C ASP A 15 -16.80 55.56 -15.46
N VAL A 16 -15.62 55.71 -14.87
CA VAL A 16 -15.20 56.98 -14.28
C VAL A 16 -14.10 57.54 -15.19
N PRO A 17 -14.26 58.76 -15.71
CA PRO A 17 -13.37 59.36 -16.69
C PRO A 17 -12.05 59.81 -16.08
N MET A 18 -11.06 59.94 -16.96
CA MET A 18 -9.76 60.57 -16.72
C MET A 18 -9.85 61.86 -15.92
N THR A 19 -9.04 61.95 -14.87
CA THR A 19 -8.36 63.19 -14.50
C THR A 19 -6.92 62.87 -14.09
N MET A 20 -5.98 63.38 -14.89
CA MET A 20 -4.57 63.44 -14.52
C MET A 20 -4.34 64.62 -13.57
N PRO A 21 -3.46 64.46 -12.56
CA PRO A 21 -2.67 65.56 -12.05
C PRO A 21 -1.20 65.37 -12.39
N ALA A 22 -0.70 66.38 -13.10
CA ALA A 22 0.59 67.04 -12.93
C ALA A 22 1.84 66.18 -12.66
N ALA A 23 2.70 66.21 -13.67
CA ALA A 23 4.14 65.98 -13.65
C ALA A 23 4.80 66.29 -12.28
N HIS A 24 5.12 65.26 -11.53
CA HIS A 24 6.12 65.35 -10.48
C HIS A 24 7.50 65.19 -11.11
N ARG A 25 8.29 66.27 -11.00
CA ARG A 25 9.71 66.34 -11.37
C ARG A 25 10.45 65.11 -10.86
N PHE A 26 10.80 64.21 -11.77
CA PHE A 26 11.75 63.14 -11.49
C PHE A 26 13.12 63.78 -11.31
N SER A 27 13.44 64.13 -10.07
CA SER A 27 14.78 64.52 -9.66
C SER A 27 15.70 63.34 -9.91
N LEU A 28 16.60 63.50 -10.88
CA LEU A 28 17.67 62.56 -11.21
C LEU A 28 18.68 62.52 -10.07
N TYR A 29 18.36 61.78 -9.01
CA TYR A 29 19.40 61.21 -8.16
C TYR A 29 19.87 59.92 -8.82
N HIS A 30 20.89 60.05 -9.67
CA HIS A 30 21.79 58.95 -9.99
C HIS A 30 22.50 58.53 -8.69
N HIS A 31 21.82 57.75 -7.85
CA HIS A 31 22.51 56.91 -6.90
C HIS A 31 23.30 55.90 -7.74
N ALA A 32 24.61 56.14 -7.83
CA ALA A 32 25.56 55.15 -8.28
C ALA A 32 25.33 53.90 -7.44
N ARG A 33 24.56 52.95 -7.99
CA ARG A 33 24.44 51.62 -7.41
C ARG A 33 25.85 51.05 -7.46
N SER A 34 26.51 51.04 -6.31
CA SER A 34 27.63 50.14 -6.04
C SER A 34 27.19 48.76 -6.52
N ALA A 35 27.74 48.33 -7.66
CA ALA A 35 27.57 46.99 -8.17
C ALA A 35 28.26 46.09 -7.16
N ARG A 36 27.50 45.62 -6.17
CA ARG A 36 27.98 44.65 -5.19
C ARG A 36 28.46 43.46 -6.01
N SER A 37 29.77 43.24 -5.99
CA SER A 37 30.42 42.10 -6.62
C SER A 37 29.64 40.85 -6.25
N ARG A 38 29.01 40.24 -7.25
CA ARG A 38 28.43 38.91 -7.10
C ARG A 38 29.62 37.98 -6.96
N ARG A 39 30.02 37.70 -5.71
CA ARG A 39 30.94 36.61 -5.41
C ARG A 39 30.25 35.35 -5.92
N GLY A 40 30.72 34.83 -7.04
CA GLY A 40 30.26 33.56 -7.58
C GLY A 40 30.55 32.44 -6.59
N TYR A 41 29.66 31.46 -6.54
CA TYR A 41 29.84 30.22 -5.80
C TYR A 41 31.22 29.64 -6.10
N THR A 42 32.00 29.38 -5.05
CA THR A 42 33.34 28.83 -5.22
C THR A 42 33.23 27.36 -5.60
N LEU A 43 34.16 26.83 -6.41
CA LEU A 43 34.17 25.40 -6.76
C LEU A 43 34.17 24.50 -5.52
N VAL A 44 34.85 24.94 -4.45
CA VAL A 44 34.93 24.24 -3.16
C VAL A 44 33.56 24.07 -2.51
N GLU A 45 32.66 25.04 -2.67
CA GLU A 45 31.31 24.99 -2.10
C GLU A 45 30.47 23.87 -2.72
N ILE A 46 30.60 23.66 -4.02
CA ILE A 46 29.92 22.54 -4.70
C ILE A 46 30.63 21.21 -4.44
N MET A 47 31.96 21.19 -4.31
CA MET A 47 32.70 19.97 -3.97
C MET A 47 32.34 19.42 -2.59
N LEU A 48 32.20 20.29 -1.59
CA LEU A 48 31.82 19.89 -0.23
C LEU A 48 30.38 19.35 -0.17
N VAL A 49 29.45 19.94 -0.93
CA VAL A 49 28.07 19.44 -0.98
C VAL A 49 28.01 18.06 -1.64
N LEU A 50 28.70 17.87 -2.78
CA LEU A 50 28.72 16.58 -3.47
C LEU A 50 29.41 15.49 -2.64
N SER A 51 30.44 15.83 -1.88
CA SER A 51 31.11 14.85 -1.01
C SER A 51 30.22 14.41 0.16
N ILE A 52 29.50 15.34 0.79
CA ILE A 52 28.53 15.00 1.85
C ILE A 52 27.41 14.13 1.28
N ILE A 53 26.87 14.46 0.10
CA ILE A 53 25.85 13.63 -0.55
C ILE A 53 26.37 12.23 -0.85
N ALA A 54 27.60 12.09 -1.36
CA ALA A 54 28.20 10.78 -1.65
C ALA A 54 28.33 9.92 -0.38
N VAL A 55 28.78 10.51 0.73
CA VAL A 55 28.89 9.82 2.03
C VAL A 55 27.52 9.40 2.57
N LEU A 56 26.52 10.28 2.50
CA LEU A 56 25.16 9.98 2.97
C LEU A 56 24.50 8.87 2.14
N LEU A 57 24.65 8.91 0.81
CA LEU A 57 24.12 7.86 -0.07
C LEU A 57 24.79 6.51 0.19
N ALA A 58 26.11 6.49 0.43
CA ALA A 58 26.83 5.28 0.78
C ALA A 58 26.35 4.67 2.11
N ALA A 59 26.06 5.50 3.12
CA ALA A 59 25.59 5.04 4.43
C ALA A 59 24.09 4.65 4.43
N GLY A 60 23.27 5.21 3.54
CA GLY A 60 21.81 5.05 3.56
C GLY A 60 21.31 3.63 3.34
N ILE A 61 22.02 2.79 2.57
CA ILE A 61 21.58 1.44 2.20
C ILE A 61 21.52 0.49 3.42
N HIS A 62 22.43 0.65 4.38
CA HIS A 62 22.58 -0.30 5.48
C HIS A 62 21.46 -0.24 6.53
N TYR A 63 20.69 0.85 6.58
CA TYR A 63 19.64 1.01 7.60
C TYR A 63 18.33 0.25 7.30
N MET A 64 18.15 -0.29 6.08
CA MET A 64 16.85 -0.87 5.66
C MET A 64 16.76 -2.40 5.78
N ALA A 65 17.87 -3.11 5.96
CA ALA A 65 17.90 -4.57 5.79
C ALA A 65 17.13 -5.36 6.87
N GLY A 66 17.16 -4.94 8.14
CA GLY A 66 16.53 -5.70 9.24
C GLY A 66 15.01 -5.60 9.32
N ASN A 67 14.42 -4.51 8.82
CA ASN A 67 12.97 -4.28 8.91
C ASN A 67 12.18 -5.06 7.86
N LEU A 68 12.84 -5.51 6.79
CA LEU A 68 12.17 -6.16 5.68
C LEU A 68 11.66 -7.55 6.07
N ASP A 69 12.41 -8.30 6.86
CA ASP A 69 12.04 -9.66 7.23
C ASP A 69 10.89 -9.68 8.24
N ILE A 70 10.93 -8.81 9.26
CA ILE A 70 9.80 -8.62 10.20
C ILE A 70 8.53 -8.18 9.46
N ALA A 71 8.67 -7.31 8.45
CA ALA A 71 7.54 -6.88 7.63
C ALA A 71 6.94 -8.03 6.80
N LYS A 72 7.77 -8.91 6.24
CA LYS A 72 7.32 -10.11 5.52
C LYS A 72 6.58 -11.08 6.44
N GLU A 73 7.12 -11.37 7.62
CA GLU A 73 6.44 -12.24 8.60
C GLU A 73 5.09 -11.66 9.04
N THR A 74 5.03 -10.36 9.30
CA THR A 74 3.79 -9.68 9.68
C THR A 74 2.77 -9.73 8.55
N ARG A 75 3.22 -9.55 7.31
CA ARG A 75 2.38 -9.68 6.12
C ARG A 75 1.80 -11.09 6.00
N VAL A 76 2.61 -12.13 6.16
CA VAL A 76 2.16 -13.53 6.11
C VAL A 76 1.08 -13.80 7.14
N LYS A 77 1.25 -13.32 8.38
CA LYS A 77 0.22 -13.45 9.42
C LYS A 77 -1.10 -12.80 9.03
N GLY A 78 -1.06 -11.60 8.45
CA GLY A 78 -2.25 -10.90 7.95
C GLY A 78 -2.92 -11.62 6.76
N ASP A 79 -2.11 -12.12 5.84
CA ASP A 79 -2.58 -12.87 4.67
C ASP A 79 -3.26 -14.19 5.10
N LEU A 80 -2.67 -14.94 6.03
CA LEU A 80 -3.26 -16.16 6.60
C LEU A 80 -4.62 -15.89 7.28
N GLN A 81 -4.73 -14.81 8.05
CA GLN A 81 -6.00 -14.40 8.66
C GLN A 81 -7.04 -14.03 7.61
N THR A 82 -6.64 -13.28 6.58
CA THR A 82 -7.53 -12.88 5.49
C THR A 82 -8.05 -14.09 4.72
N ILE A 83 -7.16 -15.00 4.31
CA ILE A 83 -7.53 -16.22 3.60
C ILE A 83 -8.42 -17.11 4.47
N THR A 84 -8.13 -17.22 5.77
CA THR A 84 -8.97 -17.95 6.74
C THR A 84 -10.40 -17.41 6.77
N VAL A 85 -10.56 -16.09 6.84
CA VAL A 85 -11.89 -15.45 6.81
C VAL A 85 -12.63 -15.73 5.49
N GLN A 86 -11.91 -15.71 4.35
CA GLN A 86 -12.53 -16.04 3.06
C GLN A 86 -12.93 -17.51 2.96
N LEU A 87 -12.10 -18.42 3.47
CA LEU A 87 -12.42 -19.85 3.53
C LEU A 87 -13.66 -20.12 4.39
N ARG A 88 -13.79 -19.45 5.55
CA ARG A 88 -15.01 -19.53 6.39
C ARG A 88 -16.21 -18.92 5.70
N THR A 89 -16.04 -17.82 4.97
CA THR A 89 -17.11 -17.20 4.18
C THR A 89 -17.61 -18.16 3.08
N TYR A 90 -16.68 -18.87 2.42
CA TYR A 90 -17.01 -19.89 1.43
C TYR A 90 -17.82 -21.04 2.06
N GLU A 91 -17.38 -21.53 3.22
CA GLU A 91 -18.06 -22.55 4.01
C GLU A 91 -19.48 -22.10 4.39
N MET A 92 -19.67 -20.87 4.86
CA MET A 92 -20.99 -20.32 5.18
C MET A 92 -21.91 -20.20 3.96
N GLN A 93 -21.37 -19.94 2.77
CA GLN A 93 -22.15 -19.78 1.54
C GLN A 93 -22.55 -21.12 0.91
N ASN A 94 -21.68 -22.13 0.99
CA ASN A 94 -21.85 -23.40 0.29
C ASN A 94 -22.11 -24.59 1.24
N LEU A 95 -22.00 -24.40 2.55
CA LEU A 95 -22.11 -25.41 3.62
C LEU A 95 -20.97 -26.45 3.65
N PHE A 96 -19.96 -26.28 2.79
CA PHE A 96 -18.77 -27.12 2.75
C PHE A 96 -17.54 -26.28 2.44
N MET A 97 -16.38 -26.71 2.93
CA MET A 97 -15.09 -26.13 2.57
C MET A 97 -14.58 -26.66 1.22
N PRO A 98 -13.69 -25.93 0.51
CA PRO A 98 -13.01 -26.45 -0.66
C PRO A 98 -12.25 -27.75 -0.33
N SER A 99 -12.17 -28.66 -1.30
CA SER A 99 -11.32 -29.85 -1.15
C SER A 99 -9.85 -29.50 -1.31
N THR A 100 -8.96 -30.38 -0.85
CA THR A 100 -7.50 -30.20 -1.05
C THR A 100 -7.13 -30.17 -2.54
N GLU A 101 -7.86 -30.90 -3.39
CA GLU A 101 -7.66 -30.89 -4.85
C GLU A 101 -8.10 -29.58 -5.50
N GLN A 102 -9.18 -28.96 -5.00
CA GLN A 102 -9.63 -27.64 -5.42
C GLN A 102 -8.67 -26.54 -4.93
N GLY A 103 -8.16 -26.70 -3.71
CA GLY A 103 -7.21 -25.81 -3.08
C GLY A 103 -7.76 -24.40 -2.85
N LEU A 104 -6.84 -23.45 -2.68
CA LEU A 104 -7.17 -22.03 -2.53
C LEU A 104 -7.64 -21.39 -3.84
N GLN A 105 -7.42 -22.05 -4.98
CA GLN A 105 -7.87 -21.61 -6.28
C GLN A 105 -9.40 -21.52 -6.36
N ALA A 106 -10.12 -22.28 -5.53
CA ALA A 106 -11.58 -22.17 -5.39
C ALA A 106 -12.05 -20.79 -4.91
N LEU A 107 -11.18 -20.00 -4.27
CA LEU A 107 -11.49 -18.63 -3.82
C LEU A 107 -11.31 -17.58 -4.93
N VAL A 108 -10.48 -17.88 -5.93
CA VAL A 108 -10.13 -16.98 -7.03
C VAL A 108 -10.99 -17.26 -8.25
N THR A 109 -11.16 -18.53 -8.60
CA THR A 109 -11.90 -18.99 -9.78
C THR A 109 -12.92 -20.05 -9.38
N MET A 110 -14.06 -20.07 -10.07
CA MET A 110 -15.10 -21.04 -9.80
C MET A 110 -14.57 -22.47 -10.06
N PRO A 111 -14.59 -23.37 -9.06
CA PRO A 111 -14.11 -24.73 -9.25
C PRO A 111 -15.06 -25.52 -10.14
N THR A 112 -14.50 -26.29 -11.06
CA THR A 112 -15.24 -27.16 -11.98
C THR A 112 -15.36 -28.59 -11.45
N SER A 113 -14.52 -28.99 -10.49
CA SER A 113 -14.55 -30.28 -9.82
C SER A 113 -15.65 -30.35 -8.76
N GLU A 114 -16.10 -31.56 -8.44
CA GLU A 114 -17.05 -31.78 -7.34
C GLU A 114 -16.32 -31.70 -6.00
N PRO A 115 -16.95 -31.14 -4.93
CA PRO A 115 -18.28 -30.55 -4.89
C PRO A 115 -18.34 -29.15 -5.52
N LYS A 116 -19.36 -28.93 -6.37
CA LYS A 116 -19.57 -27.64 -7.06
C LYS A 116 -20.34 -26.67 -6.16
N PRO A 117 -19.82 -25.45 -5.92
CA PRO A 117 -20.50 -24.44 -5.11
C PRO A 117 -21.76 -23.92 -5.82
N THR A 118 -22.89 -23.91 -5.11
CA THR A 118 -24.15 -23.35 -5.62
C THR A 118 -24.13 -21.82 -5.63
N ARG A 119 -23.46 -21.20 -4.64
CA ARG A 119 -23.37 -19.75 -4.48
C ARG A 119 -21.92 -19.30 -4.49
N TRP A 120 -21.28 -19.45 -5.65
CA TRP A 120 -19.91 -19.00 -5.83
C TRP A 120 -19.81 -17.51 -6.15
N ARG A 121 -18.85 -16.84 -5.52
CA ARG A 121 -18.34 -15.53 -5.92
C ARG A 121 -16.82 -15.53 -5.72
N GLN A 122 -16.14 -14.66 -6.44
CA GLN A 122 -14.73 -14.42 -6.20
C GLN A 122 -14.54 -13.78 -4.81
N LEU A 123 -13.78 -14.46 -3.96
CA LEU A 123 -13.49 -14.03 -2.59
C LEU A 123 -12.06 -13.51 -2.43
N LEU A 124 -11.17 -13.89 -3.36
CA LEU A 124 -9.77 -13.52 -3.32
C LEU A 124 -9.22 -13.21 -4.72
N GLU A 125 -8.22 -12.34 -4.79
CA GLU A 125 -7.43 -12.10 -5.98
C GLU A 125 -6.32 -13.15 -6.12
N LYS A 126 -5.86 -13.39 -7.35
CA LYS A 126 -4.81 -14.39 -7.63
C LYS A 126 -3.51 -14.07 -6.90
N ASP A 127 -3.15 -12.78 -6.84
CA ASP A 127 -1.87 -12.34 -6.28
C ASP A 127 -1.83 -12.48 -4.76
N ALA A 128 -2.98 -12.51 -4.09
CA ALA A 128 -3.09 -12.75 -2.65
C ALA A 128 -2.87 -14.22 -2.25
N LEU A 129 -2.69 -15.14 -3.22
CA LEU A 129 -2.31 -16.52 -2.95
C LEU A 129 -0.78 -16.73 -2.87
N ILE A 130 0.01 -15.69 -3.11
CA ILE A 130 1.46 -15.76 -3.11
C ILE A 130 1.99 -15.04 -1.86
N ASP A 131 2.86 -15.70 -1.11
CA ASP A 131 3.51 -15.13 0.05
C ASP A 131 4.62 -14.12 -0.32
N PRO A 132 5.17 -13.36 0.65
CA PRO A 132 6.20 -12.35 0.39
C PRO A 132 7.54 -12.91 -0.11
N TRP A 133 7.75 -14.23 -0.04
CA TRP A 133 8.92 -14.92 -0.55
C TRP A 133 8.70 -15.52 -1.94
N GLY A 134 7.50 -15.35 -2.49
CA GLY A 134 7.10 -15.77 -3.84
C GLY A 134 6.55 -17.19 -3.91
N SER A 135 6.29 -17.84 -2.78
CA SER A 135 5.75 -19.19 -2.70
C SER A 135 4.23 -19.15 -2.54
N PRO A 136 3.47 -20.05 -3.20
CA PRO A 136 2.03 -20.11 -3.00
C PRO A 136 1.69 -20.64 -1.61
N TYR A 137 0.65 -20.08 -0.99
CA TYR A 137 0.10 -20.63 0.26
C TYR A 137 -0.39 -22.07 0.06
N LYS A 138 -0.19 -22.88 1.09
CA LYS A 138 -0.56 -24.30 1.12
C LYS A 138 -1.82 -24.49 1.94
N TYR A 139 -2.70 -25.35 1.44
CA TYR A 139 -3.99 -25.65 2.05
C TYR A 139 -4.21 -27.16 2.07
N ALA A 140 -4.64 -27.68 3.21
CA ALA A 140 -5.04 -29.08 3.35
C ALA A 140 -6.32 -29.20 4.19
N ASN A 141 -7.26 -29.97 3.67
CA ASN A 141 -8.53 -30.29 4.31
C ASN A 141 -8.89 -31.77 4.04
N PRO A 142 -8.92 -32.64 5.06
CA PRO A 142 -8.67 -32.34 6.48
C PRO A 142 -7.23 -31.92 6.76
N GLY A 143 -7.02 -31.08 7.78
CA GLY A 143 -5.69 -30.62 8.20
C GLY A 143 -4.86 -31.74 8.85
N LYS A 144 -3.53 -31.68 8.69
CA LYS A 144 -2.57 -32.59 9.34
C LYS A 144 -2.30 -32.17 10.78
N HIS A 145 -2.16 -30.86 11.02
CA HIS A 145 -1.97 -30.26 12.35
C HIS A 145 -3.31 -30.03 13.05
N ASN A 146 -4.35 -29.69 12.29
CA ASN A 146 -5.71 -29.51 12.79
C ASN A 146 -6.70 -30.53 12.21
N PRO A 147 -6.86 -31.72 12.83
CA PRO A 147 -7.72 -32.78 12.30
C PRO A 147 -9.20 -32.40 12.20
N SER A 148 -9.67 -31.52 13.11
CA SER A 148 -11.05 -31.04 13.17
C SER A 148 -11.33 -29.87 12.23
N SER A 149 -10.31 -29.34 11.55
CA SER A 149 -10.46 -28.22 10.62
C SER A 149 -9.50 -28.35 9.44
N PHE A 150 -8.97 -27.23 8.95
CA PHE A 150 -8.06 -27.18 7.83
C PHE A 150 -6.69 -26.66 8.27
N ASP A 151 -5.68 -27.03 7.51
CA ASP A 151 -4.35 -26.46 7.62
C ASP A 151 -4.19 -25.42 6.51
N LEU A 152 -3.72 -24.24 6.87
CA LEU A 152 -3.34 -23.17 5.95
C LEU A 152 -2.00 -22.62 6.41
N TYR A 153 -1.01 -22.61 5.51
CA TYR A 153 0.35 -22.22 5.86
C TYR A 153 1.17 -21.69 4.68
N SER A 154 2.25 -20.97 4.99
CA SER A 154 3.33 -20.60 4.08
C SER A 154 4.60 -21.34 4.49
N ILE A 155 5.39 -21.71 3.48
CA ILE A 155 6.66 -22.44 3.59
C ILE A 155 7.86 -21.54 3.95
N GLY A 156 7.58 -20.31 4.40
CA GLY A 156 8.59 -19.39 4.88
C GLY A 156 9.63 -18.95 3.84
N ALA A 157 10.79 -18.55 4.34
CA ALA A 157 11.87 -18.00 3.54
C ALA A 157 12.72 -19.09 2.89
N ASP A 158 12.80 -20.26 3.52
CA ASP A 158 13.62 -21.39 3.06
C ASP A 158 12.97 -22.21 1.94
N ARG A 159 11.66 -22.00 1.71
CA ARG A 159 10.85 -22.66 0.68
C ARG A 159 10.79 -24.18 0.81
N THR A 160 10.97 -24.68 2.02
CA THR A 160 10.96 -26.10 2.34
C THR A 160 9.79 -26.39 3.26
N GLU A 161 9.01 -27.43 2.98
CA GLU A 161 7.88 -27.79 3.85
C GLU A 161 8.36 -28.56 5.08
N GLY A 162 7.80 -28.26 6.25
CA GLY A 162 8.05 -28.99 7.51
C GLY A 162 9.24 -28.47 8.31
N THR A 163 9.70 -27.26 8.02
CA THR A 163 10.79 -26.58 8.72
C THR A 163 10.24 -25.61 9.77
N ALA A 164 11.12 -25.06 10.62
CA ALA A 164 10.71 -24.22 11.75
C ALA A 164 10.25 -22.81 11.34
N ASP A 165 10.48 -22.41 10.09
CA ASP A 165 10.06 -21.13 9.50
C ASP A 165 8.69 -21.22 8.81
N ASP A 166 8.01 -22.37 8.87
CA ASP A 166 6.64 -22.53 8.42
C ASP A 166 5.68 -21.66 9.25
N PHE A 167 4.93 -20.80 8.57
CA PHE A 167 3.88 -19.98 9.19
C PHE A 167 2.52 -20.60 8.90
N GLY A 168 1.94 -21.28 9.89
CA GLY A 168 0.63 -21.94 9.77
C GLY A 168 -0.42 -21.44 10.75
N ASN A 169 -1.69 -21.75 10.46
CA ASN A 169 -2.83 -21.46 11.35
C ASN A 169 -2.65 -22.07 12.75
N TRP A 170 -2.00 -23.23 12.86
CA TRP A 170 -1.74 -23.92 14.14
C TRP A 170 -0.73 -23.18 15.04
N ASN A 171 0.08 -22.27 14.49
CA ASN A 171 1.04 -21.48 15.27
C ASN A 171 0.38 -20.30 16.00
N ALA A 172 -0.89 -19.97 15.71
CA ALA A 172 -1.62 -18.92 16.42
C ALA A 172 -1.90 -19.29 17.88
N ASP A 173 -2.08 -20.58 18.17
CA ASP A 173 -2.43 -21.07 19.51
C ASP A 173 -1.19 -21.17 20.43
N ALA A 174 0.00 -21.30 19.82
CA ALA A 174 1.26 -21.44 20.53
C ALA A 174 1.67 -20.15 21.30
N ASN A 175 1.27 -18.96 20.82
CA ASN A 175 1.59 -17.69 21.51
C ASN A 175 0.57 -17.32 22.61
N THR A 176 -0.61 -17.93 22.61
CA THR A 176 -1.69 -17.59 23.56
C THR A 176 -1.66 -18.51 24.80
N SER A 177 -0.83 -19.56 24.78
CA SER A 177 -0.68 -20.51 25.89
C SER A 177 0.41 -20.12 26.90
N GLY A 178 1.03 -18.94 26.73
CA GLY A 178 2.23 -18.52 27.45
C GLY A 178 2.13 -17.18 28.17
N ASN A 179 0.94 -16.79 28.66
CA ASN A 179 0.78 -15.65 29.56
C ASN A 179 -0.22 -15.97 30.68
#